data_AF-A0A938TLF4-F1
#
_entry.id   AF-A0A938TLF4-F1
#
_cell.length_a   1.000
_cell.length_b   1.000
_cell.length_c   1.000
_cell.angle_alpha   90.00
_cell.angle_beta   90.00
_cell.angle_gamma   90.00
#
_symmetry.space_group_name_H-M   'P 1'
#
loop_
_entity.id
_entity.type
_entity.pdbx_description
1 polymer ?
#
loop_
_entity_poly.entity_id
_entity_poly.type
_entity_poly.pdbx_seq_one_letter_code
_entity_poly.pdbx_strand_id
1 'polypeptide(L)'
;MVLGTMGPAGGTATIEKVAVAAVMAGCLPDHMPVVIAAVQAVIDPAFDLTEMQSTTHCTAPLIIVNGPARAACGGIAGGFGALGPGHRANASIGRALRLAMINIGGARPGESDMALLGHPGKFTYCMAEDEESSPFPPLHTSLGFGPDDSAVTVIGAEAPHSVLYSPTGDIAGDAKRLSEVLAIGLANMATNNAQLRNGAAVVVLNPEHAMVYQKANMGRDAVQKALYGLCYQRPEELKRLAGGFAPKGEDRGPVHSFRSHEDILVLVAGGTGLYSMVMPTWCAGPHVNRFVTKKVELDIYCEVLIGT
;
A
#
# COMPACT_ATOMS: atom_id res chain seq x y z
N MET A 1 -9.90 23.36 12.29
CA MET A 1 -9.17 23.18 11.01
C MET A 1 -9.83 22.08 10.17
N VAL A 2 -10.03 22.34 8.87
CA VAL A 2 -10.64 21.41 7.88
C VAL A 2 -9.54 20.82 7.02
N LEU A 3 -9.54 19.50 6.82
CA LEU A 3 -8.58 18.80 5.95
C LEU A 3 -9.07 18.68 4.50
N GLY A 4 -10.38 18.50 4.31
CA GLY A 4 -11.00 18.37 2.99
C GLY A 4 -12.32 17.61 3.03
N THR A 5 -12.75 17.13 1.87
CA THR A 5 -13.97 16.35 1.70
C THR A 5 -13.63 14.87 1.54
N MET A 6 -14.33 14.01 2.28
CA MET A 6 -14.14 12.56 2.25
C MET A 6 -15.31 11.88 1.55
N GLY A 7 -15.01 11.14 0.48
CA GLY A 7 -16.00 10.37 -0.27
C GLY A 7 -16.37 9.03 0.38
N PRO A 8 -17.43 8.36 -0.11
CA PRO A 8 -18.32 8.79 -1.20
C PRO A 8 -19.41 9.79 -0.80
N ALA A 9 -19.79 9.89 0.48
CA ALA A 9 -20.89 10.75 0.94
C ALA A 9 -20.55 12.25 0.98
N GLY A 10 -19.29 12.63 0.69
CA GLY A 10 -18.86 14.03 0.65
C GLY A 10 -18.79 14.71 2.01
N GLY A 11 -18.54 13.96 3.09
CA GLY A 11 -18.46 14.51 4.43
C GLY A 11 -17.21 15.37 4.64
N THR A 12 -17.35 16.51 5.33
CA THR A 12 -16.21 17.37 5.66
C THR A 12 -15.36 16.74 6.76
N ALA A 13 -14.10 16.40 6.43
CA ALA A 13 -13.11 15.90 7.36
C ALA A 13 -12.46 17.07 8.11
N THR A 14 -12.84 17.23 9.38
CA THR A 14 -12.20 18.17 10.31
C THR A 14 -11.26 17.43 11.25
N ILE A 15 -10.28 18.13 11.81
CA ILE A 15 -9.36 17.54 12.81
C ILE A 15 -10.15 16.92 13.97
N GLU A 16 -11.19 17.59 14.45
CA GLU A 16 -12.05 17.08 15.52
C GLU A 16 -12.69 15.74 15.16
N LYS A 17 -13.30 15.61 13.96
CA LYS A 17 -13.91 14.34 13.53
C LYS A 17 -12.88 13.23 13.35
N VAL A 18 -11.68 13.57 12.86
CA VAL A 18 -10.56 12.62 12.75
C VAL A 18 -10.09 12.19 14.15
N ALA A 19 -10.02 13.10 15.11
CA ALA A 19 -9.65 12.80 16.49
C ALA A 19 -10.69 11.89 17.16
N VAL A 20 -11.98 12.13 16.92
CA VAL A 20 -13.06 11.24 17.38
C VAL A 20 -12.87 9.82 16.82
N ALA A 21 -12.58 9.69 15.52
CA ALA A 21 -12.27 8.38 14.92
C ALA A 21 -11.02 7.73 15.53
N ALA A 22 -9.97 8.51 15.81
CA ALA A 22 -8.75 8.03 16.46
C ALA A 22 -9.00 7.53 17.90
N VAL A 23 -9.77 8.26 18.71
CA VAL A 23 -10.17 7.84 20.06
C VAL A 23 -10.98 6.56 20.03
N MET A 24 -11.99 6.48 19.14
CA MET A 24 -12.77 5.25 18.96
C MET A 24 -11.89 4.06 18.51
N ALA A 25 -10.81 4.33 17.78
CA ALA A 25 -9.82 3.35 17.35
C ALA A 25 -8.84 2.90 18.45
N GLY A 26 -8.87 3.53 19.63
CA GLY A 26 -7.94 3.26 20.72
C GLY A 26 -6.56 3.91 20.53
N CYS A 27 -6.45 4.92 19.65
CA CYS A 27 -5.22 5.65 19.44
C CYS A 27 -4.74 6.34 20.72
N LEU A 28 -3.42 6.42 20.88
CA LEU A 28 -2.78 7.37 21.78
C LEU A 28 -2.62 8.72 21.06
N PRO A 29 -2.44 9.83 21.80
CA PRO A 29 -2.20 11.14 21.19
C PRO A 29 -1.05 11.14 20.18
N ASP A 30 0.01 10.37 20.46
CA ASP A 30 1.21 10.25 19.61
C ASP A 30 0.93 9.64 18.23
N HIS A 31 -0.19 8.92 18.06
CA HIS A 31 -0.58 8.35 16.76
C HIS A 31 -1.19 9.40 15.83
N MET A 32 -1.70 10.50 16.38
CA MET A 32 -2.53 11.47 15.66
C MET A 32 -1.84 12.08 14.43
N PRO A 33 -0.53 12.43 14.46
CA PRO A 33 0.19 12.90 13.27
C PRO A 33 0.06 11.96 12.06
N VAL A 34 0.23 10.65 12.29
CA VAL A 34 0.13 9.63 11.24
C VAL A 34 -1.31 9.47 10.76
N VAL A 35 -2.29 9.51 11.66
CA VAL A 35 -3.71 9.45 11.27
C VAL A 35 -4.11 10.64 10.42
N ILE A 36 -3.66 11.86 10.75
CA ILE A 36 -3.92 13.07 9.96
C ILE A 36 -3.30 12.93 8.57
N ALA A 37 -2.02 12.55 8.48
CA ALA A 37 -1.34 12.37 7.21
C ALA A 37 -2.00 11.28 6.34
N ALA A 38 -2.44 10.17 6.95
CA ALA A 38 -3.17 9.12 6.26
C ALA A 38 -4.54 9.61 5.74
N VAL A 39 -5.27 10.40 6.53
CA VAL A 39 -6.52 11.04 6.08
C VAL A 39 -6.26 11.99 4.91
N GLN A 40 -5.22 12.84 5.00
CA GLN A 40 -4.82 13.73 3.92
C GLN A 40 -4.42 12.97 2.64
N ALA A 41 -3.82 11.78 2.78
CA ALA A 41 -3.47 10.94 1.64
C ALA A 41 -4.72 10.37 0.96
N VAL A 42 -5.69 9.84 1.72
CA VAL A 42 -6.90 9.25 1.09
C VAL A 42 -7.87 10.28 0.52
N ILE A 43 -7.92 11.50 1.05
CA ILE A 43 -8.77 12.56 0.47
C ILE A 43 -8.10 13.27 -0.72
N ASP A 44 -6.84 12.93 -1.02
CA ASP A 44 -6.18 13.43 -2.22
C ASP A 44 -6.87 12.85 -3.47
N PRO A 45 -7.23 13.68 -4.47
CA PRO A 45 -7.87 13.20 -5.69
C PRO A 45 -7.09 12.11 -6.41
N ALA A 46 -5.75 12.07 -6.30
CA ALA A 46 -4.94 11.02 -6.92
C ALA A 46 -5.16 9.62 -6.32
N PHE A 47 -5.58 9.54 -5.05
CA PHE A 47 -5.93 8.29 -4.39
C PHE A 47 -7.30 7.75 -4.85
N ASP A 48 -8.19 8.62 -5.33
CA ASP A 48 -9.50 8.25 -5.87
C ASP A 48 -10.36 7.42 -4.89
N LEU A 49 -10.49 7.94 -3.66
CA LEU A 49 -11.15 7.23 -2.54
C LEU A 49 -12.60 6.84 -2.83
N THR A 50 -13.37 7.70 -3.51
CA THR A 50 -14.77 7.43 -3.82
C THR A 50 -14.91 6.15 -4.62
N GLU A 51 -14.12 6.01 -5.68
CA GLU A 51 -14.15 4.85 -6.57
C GLU A 51 -13.53 3.61 -5.90
N MET A 52 -12.46 3.80 -5.13
CA MET A 52 -11.90 2.72 -4.30
C MET A 52 -12.93 2.15 -3.31
N GLN A 53 -13.83 2.98 -2.80
CA GLN A 53 -14.86 2.57 -1.86
C GLN A 53 -16.05 1.92 -2.56
N SER A 54 -16.46 2.47 -3.70
CA SER A 54 -17.60 1.99 -4.48
C SER A 54 -17.27 0.79 -5.37
N THR A 55 -16.01 0.35 -5.44
CA THR A 55 -15.63 -0.87 -6.14
C THR A 55 -16.18 -2.14 -5.49
N THR A 56 -16.46 -3.13 -6.32
CA THR A 56 -16.81 -4.50 -5.90
C THR A 56 -15.61 -5.33 -5.45
N HIS A 57 -14.40 -4.84 -5.71
CA HIS A 57 -13.14 -5.49 -5.37
C HIS A 57 -12.80 -5.41 -3.87
N CYS A 58 -12.12 -6.44 -3.33
CA CYS A 58 -11.69 -6.50 -1.94
C CYS A 58 -10.39 -5.74 -1.69
N THR A 59 -10.43 -4.40 -1.77
CA THR A 59 -9.28 -3.52 -1.49
C THR A 59 -9.43 -2.80 -0.14
N ALA A 60 -8.30 -2.51 0.53
CA ALA A 60 -8.25 -1.67 1.72
C ALA A 60 -7.06 -0.69 1.68
N PRO A 61 -7.17 0.51 2.26
CA PRO A 61 -6.03 1.43 2.35
C PRO A 61 -4.96 0.85 3.28
N LEU A 62 -3.85 0.41 2.70
CA LEU A 62 -2.63 0.06 3.42
C LEU A 62 -1.85 1.33 3.71
N ILE A 63 -1.56 1.58 4.99
CA ILE A 63 -0.74 2.69 5.48
C ILE A 63 0.69 2.16 5.68
N ILE A 64 1.65 2.79 5.00
CA ILE A 64 3.09 2.51 5.15
C ILE A 64 3.73 3.74 5.77
N VAL A 65 4.38 3.57 6.92
CA VAL A 65 5.01 4.65 7.67
C VAL A 65 6.53 4.58 7.56
N ASN A 66 7.14 5.73 7.34
CA ASN A 66 8.56 5.92 7.13
C ASN A 66 9.13 7.02 8.03
N GLY A 67 10.45 6.96 8.25
CA GLY A 67 11.22 7.97 8.98
C GLY A 67 10.95 8.00 10.49
N PRO A 68 11.31 9.10 11.17
CA PRO A 68 11.23 9.23 12.64
C PRO A 68 9.85 8.93 13.26
N ALA A 69 8.76 9.16 12.53
CA ALA A 69 7.39 8.87 12.98
C ALA A 69 7.18 7.39 13.35
N ARG A 70 7.95 6.47 12.75
CA ARG A 70 7.93 5.04 13.13
C ARG A 70 8.18 4.85 14.63
N ALA A 71 9.13 5.60 15.18
CA ALA A 71 9.44 5.57 16.61
C ALA A 71 8.57 6.56 17.42
N ALA A 72 8.46 7.80 16.96
CA ALA A 72 7.82 8.89 17.70
C ALA A 72 6.30 8.70 17.88
N CYS A 73 5.63 8.02 16.95
CA CYS A 73 4.17 7.85 16.96
C CYS A 73 3.73 6.54 17.61
N GLY A 74 4.32 6.20 18.76
CA GLY A 74 3.93 5.02 19.57
C GLY A 74 4.57 3.70 19.15
N GLY A 75 5.69 3.72 18.42
CA GLY A 75 6.41 2.51 18.00
C GLY A 75 5.64 1.68 16.97
N ILE A 76 5.46 2.23 15.77
CA ILE A 76 4.82 1.56 14.65
C ILE A 76 5.74 0.45 14.16
N ALA A 77 5.22 -0.78 14.19
CA ALA A 77 6.01 -1.96 13.91
C ALA A 77 6.18 -2.18 12.41
N GLY A 78 7.43 -2.42 11.99
CA GLY A 78 7.79 -2.90 10.66
C GLY A 78 8.41 -4.30 10.66
N GLY A 79 8.66 -4.90 11.84
CA GLY A 79 9.31 -6.21 11.98
C GLY A 79 8.35 -7.40 11.99
N PHE A 80 8.68 -8.44 12.76
CA PHE A 80 7.84 -9.63 12.92
C PHE A 80 6.38 -9.31 13.22
N GLY A 81 5.48 -9.85 12.39
CA GLY A 81 4.04 -9.67 12.56
C GLY A 81 3.58 -8.21 12.36
N ALA A 82 4.27 -7.39 11.56
CA ALA A 82 3.90 -5.98 11.32
C ALA A 82 2.42 -5.77 10.90
N LEU A 83 1.83 -6.73 10.19
CA LEU A 83 0.42 -6.75 9.79
C LEU A 83 -0.45 -7.70 10.65
N GLY A 84 0.11 -8.21 11.74
CA GLY A 84 -0.53 -9.13 12.68
C GLY A 84 -0.95 -8.45 14.00
N PRO A 85 -1.42 -9.24 14.97
CA PRO A 85 -1.80 -8.72 16.28
C PRO A 85 -0.57 -8.36 17.14
N GLY A 86 -0.80 -7.56 18.19
CA GLY A 86 0.22 -7.24 19.21
C GLY A 86 0.79 -5.83 19.12
N HIS A 87 0.67 -5.18 17.97
CA HIS A 87 1.20 -3.82 17.75
C HIS A 87 0.08 -2.78 17.84
N ARG A 88 -0.05 -2.12 19.01
CA ARG A 88 -1.14 -1.16 19.27
C ARG A 88 -1.16 -0.01 18.26
N ALA A 89 -0.01 0.58 17.95
CA ALA A 89 0.07 1.70 17.01
C ALA A 89 -0.48 1.30 15.63
N ASN A 90 0.00 0.19 15.05
CA ASN A 90 -0.48 -0.36 13.78
C ASN A 90 -2.00 -0.61 13.82
N ALA A 91 -2.48 -1.32 14.85
CA ALA A 91 -3.89 -1.67 15.00
C ALA A 91 -4.80 -0.44 15.10
N SER A 92 -4.41 0.55 15.90
CA SER A 92 -5.20 1.75 16.13
C SER A 92 -5.15 2.73 14.97
N ILE A 93 -3.99 2.93 14.33
CA ILE A 93 -3.85 3.86 13.19
C ILE A 93 -4.65 3.37 11.99
N GLY A 94 -4.49 2.10 11.60
CA GLY A 94 -5.25 1.52 10.48
C GLY A 94 -6.76 1.56 10.75
N ARG A 95 -7.18 1.23 11.98
CA ARG A 95 -8.59 1.29 12.39
C ARG A 95 -9.13 2.73 12.44
N ALA A 96 -8.33 3.71 12.84
CA ALA A 96 -8.73 5.11 12.87
C ALA A 96 -9.07 5.63 11.46
N LEU A 97 -8.23 5.32 10.47
CA LEU A 97 -8.50 5.67 9.07
C LEU A 97 -9.81 5.04 8.60
N ARG A 98 -10.03 3.75 8.89
CA ARG A 98 -11.30 3.10 8.52
C ARG A 98 -12.51 3.77 9.18
N LEU A 99 -12.45 4.05 10.48
CA LEU A 99 -13.55 4.70 11.19
C LEU A 99 -13.81 6.11 10.65
N ALA A 100 -12.77 6.85 10.24
CA ALA A 100 -12.94 8.13 9.56
C ALA A 100 -13.69 7.95 8.23
N MET A 101 -13.29 6.97 7.41
CA MET A 101 -14.00 6.64 6.15
C MET A 101 -15.46 6.28 6.39
N ILE A 102 -15.78 5.52 7.44
CA ILE A 102 -17.16 5.12 7.77
C ILE A 102 -17.97 6.33 8.25
N ASN A 103 -17.47 7.06 9.24
CA ASN A 103 -18.24 8.08 9.95
C ASN A 103 -18.28 9.43 9.22
N ILE A 104 -17.23 9.75 8.47
CA ILE A 104 -17.11 11.00 7.72
C ILE A 104 -17.43 10.74 6.25
N GLY A 105 -16.79 9.74 5.65
CA GLY A 105 -16.97 9.40 4.23
C GLY A 105 -18.25 8.62 3.92
N GLY A 106 -18.92 8.05 4.92
CA GLY A 106 -20.15 7.26 4.73
C GLY A 106 -19.92 5.84 4.23
N ALA A 107 -18.69 5.31 4.31
CA ALA A 107 -18.21 4.01 3.82
C ALA A 107 -18.89 2.75 4.41
N ARG A 108 -20.19 2.56 4.16
CA ARG A 108 -20.98 1.48 4.76
C ARG A 108 -21.12 0.28 3.82
N PRO A 109 -20.82 -0.96 4.28
CA PRO A 109 -20.99 -2.17 3.48
C PRO A 109 -22.40 -2.31 2.91
N GLY A 110 -22.51 -2.54 1.61
CA GLY A 110 -23.79 -2.71 0.91
C GLY A 110 -24.56 -1.42 0.62
N GLU A 111 -24.10 -0.27 1.12
CA GLU A 111 -24.67 1.05 0.80
C GLU A 111 -23.73 1.83 -0.12
N SER A 112 -22.47 2.01 0.31
CA SER A 112 -21.48 2.79 -0.42
C SER A 112 -20.11 2.11 -0.51
N ASP A 113 -19.86 1.14 0.38
CA ASP A 113 -18.77 0.18 0.26
C ASP A 113 -19.33 -1.07 -0.42
N MET A 114 -18.95 -1.30 -1.68
CA MET A 114 -19.59 -2.30 -2.53
C MET A 114 -18.79 -3.60 -2.66
N ALA A 115 -17.73 -3.77 -1.87
CA ALA A 115 -16.90 -4.97 -1.94
C ALA A 115 -17.74 -6.24 -1.77
N LEU A 116 -17.63 -7.20 -2.69
CA LEU A 116 -18.52 -8.38 -2.72
C LEU A 116 -18.34 -9.30 -1.51
N LEU A 117 -17.10 -9.48 -1.06
CA LEU A 117 -16.75 -10.23 0.15
C LEU A 117 -16.15 -9.36 1.25
N GLY A 118 -15.52 -8.24 0.87
CA GLY A 118 -14.74 -7.41 1.78
C GLY A 118 -13.29 -7.85 1.92
N HIS A 119 -12.55 -7.16 2.79
CA HIS A 119 -11.12 -7.35 3.00
C HIS A 119 -10.82 -7.28 4.51
N PRO A 120 -10.16 -8.27 5.12
CA PRO A 120 -9.89 -8.27 6.58
C PRO A 120 -9.12 -7.03 7.07
N GLY A 121 -8.20 -6.50 6.27
CA GLY A 121 -7.50 -5.25 6.54
C GLY A 121 -8.38 -3.99 6.55
N LYS A 122 -9.66 -4.06 6.15
CA LYS A 122 -10.61 -2.98 6.46
C LYS A 122 -10.83 -2.85 7.97
N PHE A 123 -10.42 -3.80 8.80
CA PHE A 123 -10.37 -3.63 10.25
C PHE A 123 -9.15 -2.81 10.71
N THR A 124 -7.97 -3.16 10.21
CA THR A 124 -6.72 -2.41 10.34
C THR A 124 -5.71 -2.82 9.26
N TYR A 125 -5.00 -1.86 8.67
CA TYR A 125 -3.98 -2.14 7.67
C TYR A 125 -2.87 -1.07 7.69
N CYS A 126 -1.93 -1.21 8.63
CA CYS A 126 -0.86 -0.25 8.87
C CYS A 126 0.42 -0.97 9.27
N MET A 127 1.55 -0.54 8.71
CA MET A 127 2.88 -1.00 9.09
C MET A 127 3.91 0.10 8.88
N ALA A 128 5.07 -0.07 9.51
CA ALA A 128 6.26 0.70 9.18
C ALA A 128 7.13 -0.05 8.16
N GLU A 129 7.94 0.67 7.39
CA GLU A 129 9.10 0.06 6.72
C GLU A 129 10.18 -0.26 7.78
N ASP A 130 10.81 -1.42 7.64
CA ASP A 130 12.04 -1.79 8.36
C ASP A 130 13.23 -1.18 7.62
N GLU A 131 13.52 0.09 7.94
CA GLU A 131 14.61 0.85 7.31
C GLU A 131 15.99 0.37 7.78
N GLU A 132 16.06 -0.22 8.98
CA GLU A 132 17.30 -0.68 9.60
C GLU A 132 17.82 -1.99 9.00
N SER A 133 16.91 -2.90 8.62
CA SER A 133 17.26 -4.16 7.93
C SER A 133 17.17 -4.07 6.40
N SER A 134 16.82 -2.90 5.87
CA SER A 134 16.67 -2.69 4.42
C SER A 134 18.02 -2.39 3.76
N PRO A 135 18.35 -3.06 2.63
CA PRO A 135 19.48 -2.67 1.81
C PRO A 135 19.17 -1.46 0.92
N PHE A 136 17.93 -0.98 0.90
CA PHE A 136 17.48 0.16 0.11
C PHE A 136 17.40 1.42 0.97
N PRO A 137 17.62 2.62 0.40
CA PRO A 137 17.26 3.87 1.06
C PRO A 137 15.79 3.84 1.50
N PRO A 138 15.38 4.49 2.59
CA PRO A 138 13.97 4.51 3.01
C PRO A 138 13.02 4.88 1.87
N LEU A 139 11.85 4.23 1.77
CA LEU A 139 10.90 4.38 0.67
C LEU A 139 10.55 5.86 0.44
N HIS A 140 10.29 6.61 1.51
CA HIS A 140 9.97 8.04 1.42
C HIS A 140 11.04 8.86 0.69
N THR A 141 12.33 8.54 0.89
CA THR A 141 13.42 9.25 0.19
C THR A 141 13.41 8.97 -1.31
N SER A 142 13.07 7.74 -1.71
CA SER A 142 12.89 7.40 -3.13
C SER A 142 11.64 8.04 -3.75
N LEU A 143 10.71 8.50 -2.92
CA LEU A 143 9.51 9.23 -3.32
C LEU A 143 9.69 10.77 -3.22
N GLY A 144 10.93 11.24 -2.99
CA GLY A 144 11.30 12.65 -3.07
C GLY A 144 11.24 13.43 -1.74
N PHE A 145 11.05 12.74 -0.62
CA PHE A 145 11.11 13.37 0.72
C PHE A 145 12.55 13.39 1.26
N GLY A 146 12.84 14.32 2.17
CA GLY A 146 14.15 14.43 2.81
C GLY A 146 14.46 13.25 3.74
N PRO A 147 15.74 12.96 4.03
CA PRO A 147 16.15 11.82 4.85
C PRO A 147 15.69 11.93 6.32
N ASP A 148 15.47 13.15 6.81
CA ASP A 148 14.97 13.42 8.17
C ASP A 148 13.44 13.60 8.20
N ASP A 149 12.77 13.56 7.05
CA ASP A 149 11.33 13.66 6.99
C ASP A 149 10.67 12.35 7.46
N SER A 150 9.51 12.49 8.09
CA SER A 150 8.59 11.38 8.25
C SER A 150 7.53 11.43 7.17
N ALA A 151 7.09 10.28 6.67
CA ALA A 151 6.06 10.22 5.65
C ALA A 151 5.13 9.02 5.84
N VAL A 152 3.92 9.17 5.32
CA VAL A 152 2.92 8.12 5.16
C VAL A 152 2.65 7.93 3.69
N THR A 153 2.79 6.70 3.19
CA THR A 153 2.27 6.30 1.88
C THR A 153 1.00 5.48 2.08
N VAL A 154 -0.08 5.84 1.40
CA VAL A 154 -1.34 5.09 1.41
C VAL A 154 -1.64 4.54 0.02
N ILE A 155 -1.99 3.26 -0.04
CA ILE A 155 -2.30 2.53 -1.29
C ILE A 155 -3.50 1.60 -1.08
N GLY A 156 -4.44 1.57 -2.03
CA GLY A 156 -5.61 0.67 -2.01
C GLY A 156 -5.22 -0.75 -2.40
N ALA A 157 -4.76 -1.54 -1.43
CA ALA A 157 -4.15 -2.85 -1.65
C ALA A 157 -5.11 -4.02 -1.36
N GLU A 158 -4.91 -5.14 -2.07
CA GLU A 158 -5.47 -6.45 -1.75
C GLU A 158 -4.89 -7.02 -0.45
N ALA A 159 -5.42 -8.18 -0.04
CA ALA A 159 -4.89 -8.92 1.09
C ALA A 159 -3.48 -9.43 0.77
N PRO A 160 -2.59 -9.53 1.76
CA PRO A 160 -1.23 -10.00 1.51
C PRO A 160 -1.24 -11.42 0.94
N HIS A 161 -0.71 -11.59 -0.27
CA HIS A 161 -0.44 -12.90 -0.85
C HIS A 161 0.98 -13.32 -0.47
N SER A 162 1.10 -14.40 0.29
CA SER A 162 2.39 -14.93 0.72
C SER A 162 3.15 -15.54 -0.47
N VAL A 163 4.42 -15.16 -0.61
CA VAL A 163 5.32 -15.65 -1.64
C VAL A 163 6.48 -16.37 -0.98
N LEU A 164 6.54 -17.70 -1.13
CA LEU A 164 7.62 -18.54 -0.62
C LEU A 164 8.77 -18.61 -1.63
N TYR A 165 9.98 -18.35 -1.16
CA TYR A 165 11.20 -18.55 -1.94
C TYR A 165 12.38 -18.90 -1.03
N SER A 166 13.19 -19.87 -1.46
CA SER A 166 14.43 -20.28 -0.79
C SER A 166 15.61 -20.10 -1.75
N PRO A 167 16.59 -19.24 -1.43
CA PRO A 167 17.80 -19.08 -2.22
C PRO A 167 18.62 -20.37 -2.32
N THR A 168 19.38 -20.53 -3.41
CA THR A 168 20.23 -21.69 -3.68
C THR A 168 21.72 -21.40 -3.50
N GLY A 169 22.10 -20.11 -3.41
CA GLY A 169 23.48 -19.64 -3.32
C GLY A 169 24.04 -19.12 -4.65
N ASP A 170 23.35 -19.37 -5.76
CA ASP A 170 23.63 -18.74 -7.06
C ASP A 170 23.09 -17.31 -7.06
N ILE A 171 23.96 -16.34 -6.79
CA ILE A 171 23.60 -14.93 -6.56
C ILE A 171 22.73 -14.36 -7.69
N ALA A 172 23.18 -14.48 -8.94
CA ALA A 172 22.49 -13.88 -10.08
C ALA A 172 21.20 -14.65 -10.41
N GLY A 173 21.25 -15.98 -10.37
CA GLY A 173 20.06 -16.79 -10.62
C GLY A 173 19.02 -16.65 -9.52
N ASP A 174 19.41 -16.44 -8.26
CA ASP A 174 18.48 -16.30 -7.15
C ASP A 174 17.71 -14.97 -7.22
N ALA A 175 18.38 -13.87 -7.58
CA ALA A 175 17.70 -12.59 -7.83
C ALA A 175 16.70 -12.70 -8.99
N LYS A 176 17.04 -13.42 -10.06
CA LYS A 176 16.13 -13.69 -11.18
C LYS A 176 14.94 -14.53 -10.75
N ARG A 177 15.18 -15.68 -10.09
CA ARG A 177 14.14 -16.61 -9.64
C ARG A 177 13.21 -15.99 -8.62
N LEU A 178 13.73 -15.23 -7.64
CA LEU A 178 12.90 -14.49 -6.69
C LEU A 178 11.98 -13.49 -7.41
N SER A 179 12.51 -12.75 -8.39
CA SER A 179 11.71 -11.82 -9.20
C SER A 179 10.61 -12.53 -10.00
N GLU A 180 10.90 -13.72 -10.56
CA GLU A 180 9.92 -14.55 -11.27
C GLU A 180 8.78 -14.99 -10.33
N VAL A 181 9.10 -15.49 -9.13
CA VAL A 181 8.08 -15.95 -8.17
C VAL A 181 7.24 -14.78 -7.64
N LEU A 182 7.85 -13.63 -7.34
CA LEU A 182 7.12 -12.41 -6.95
C LEU A 182 6.20 -11.92 -8.07
N ALA A 183 6.68 -11.93 -9.33
CA ALA A 183 5.87 -11.54 -10.49
C ALA A 183 4.67 -12.47 -10.70
N ILE A 184 4.80 -13.78 -10.46
CA ILE A 184 3.66 -14.71 -10.48
C ILE A 184 2.59 -14.30 -9.47
N GLY A 185 2.98 -13.95 -8.24
CA GLY A 185 2.03 -13.48 -7.22
C GLY A 185 1.36 -12.15 -7.59
N LEU A 186 2.13 -11.20 -8.13
CA LEU A 186 1.66 -9.87 -8.52
C LEU A 186 0.74 -9.86 -9.75
N ALA A 187 0.99 -10.75 -10.71
CA ALA A 187 0.44 -10.66 -12.06
C ALA A 187 -0.13 -11.99 -12.57
N ASN A 188 -0.54 -12.91 -11.69
CA ASN A 188 -1.34 -14.05 -12.16
C ASN A 188 -2.69 -13.57 -12.73
N MET A 189 -3.26 -14.33 -13.66
CA MET A 189 -4.48 -13.95 -14.40
C MET A 189 -5.72 -13.69 -13.51
N ALA A 190 -5.72 -14.17 -12.27
CA ALA A 190 -6.84 -13.97 -11.34
C ALA A 190 -6.78 -12.62 -10.58
N THR A 191 -5.87 -11.72 -10.95
CA THR A 191 -5.71 -10.39 -10.33
C THR A 191 -6.26 -9.28 -11.23
N ASN A 192 -6.66 -8.15 -10.63
CA ASN A 192 -7.09 -6.97 -11.38
C ASN A 192 -5.98 -6.44 -12.29
N ASN A 193 -4.74 -6.37 -11.80
CA ASN A 193 -3.64 -5.80 -12.57
C ASN A 193 -3.35 -6.61 -13.84
N ALA A 194 -3.51 -7.93 -13.80
CA ALA A 194 -3.34 -8.77 -14.99
C ALA A 194 -4.44 -8.56 -16.05
N GLN A 195 -5.69 -8.31 -15.63
CA GLN A 195 -6.83 -8.19 -16.56
C GLN A 195 -7.14 -6.76 -16.98
N LEU A 196 -7.28 -5.86 -16.00
CA LEU A 196 -7.75 -4.49 -16.18
C LEU A 196 -6.62 -3.58 -16.66
N ARG A 197 -5.40 -3.85 -16.19
CA ARG A 197 -4.18 -3.07 -16.45
C ARG A 197 -4.30 -1.67 -15.82
N ASN A 198 -3.18 -1.05 -15.48
CA ASN A 198 -3.08 0.33 -14.94
C ASN A 198 -3.17 0.52 -13.41
N GLY A 199 -3.28 -0.55 -12.63
CA GLY A 199 -3.16 -0.47 -11.17
C GLY A 199 -1.70 -0.34 -10.71
N ALA A 200 -1.52 -0.07 -9.42
CA ALA A 200 -0.27 -0.19 -8.69
C ALA A 200 -0.15 -1.54 -7.97
N ALA A 201 0.96 -1.80 -7.30
CA ALA A 201 1.08 -2.91 -6.37
C ALA A 201 2.10 -2.62 -5.27
N VAL A 202 2.06 -3.42 -4.21
CA VAL A 202 3.05 -3.42 -3.13
C VAL A 202 3.74 -4.77 -3.07
N VAL A 203 5.06 -4.74 -2.96
CA VAL A 203 5.93 -5.87 -2.67
C VAL A 203 6.63 -5.58 -1.35
N VAL A 204 6.30 -6.37 -0.35
CA VAL A 204 6.97 -6.36 0.95
C VAL A 204 7.95 -7.51 0.96
N LEU A 205 9.23 -7.16 0.80
CA LEU A 205 10.31 -8.11 0.97
C LEU A 205 10.59 -8.30 2.45
N ASN A 206 10.78 -9.55 2.86
CA ASN A 206 11.44 -9.77 4.13
C ASN A 206 12.95 -9.46 4.03
N PRO A 207 13.66 -9.31 5.16
CA PRO A 207 15.08 -8.99 5.13
C PRO A 207 15.95 -10.01 4.36
N GLU A 208 15.67 -11.32 4.43
CA GLU A 208 16.46 -12.33 3.70
C GLU A 208 16.30 -12.21 2.18
N HIS A 209 15.09 -11.97 1.69
CA HIS A 209 14.78 -11.75 0.28
C HIS A 209 15.35 -10.43 -0.22
N ALA A 210 15.34 -9.38 0.61
CA ALA A 210 16.00 -8.11 0.29
C ALA A 210 17.52 -8.30 0.12
N MET A 211 18.15 -9.14 0.96
CA MET A 211 19.57 -9.49 0.85
C MET A 211 19.92 -10.26 -0.44
N VAL A 212 18.98 -11.02 -1.02
CA VAL A 212 19.19 -11.66 -2.34
C VAL A 212 19.49 -10.58 -3.39
N TYR A 213 18.69 -9.52 -3.41
CA TYR A 213 18.89 -8.40 -4.33
C TYR A 213 20.14 -7.58 -4.01
N GLN A 214 20.44 -7.35 -2.72
CA GLN A 214 21.67 -6.65 -2.35
C GLN A 214 22.92 -7.39 -2.83
N LYS A 215 22.99 -8.72 -2.65
CA LYS A 215 24.12 -9.56 -3.11
C LYS A 215 24.29 -9.51 -4.64
N ALA A 216 23.19 -9.35 -5.37
CA ALA A 216 23.18 -9.17 -6.82
C ALA A 216 23.45 -7.71 -7.27
N ASN A 217 23.77 -6.80 -6.34
CA ASN A 217 23.94 -5.37 -6.58
C ASN A 217 22.71 -4.70 -7.22
N MET A 218 21.50 -5.18 -6.88
CA MET A 218 20.25 -4.62 -7.36
C MET A 218 19.65 -3.67 -6.32
N GLY A 219 19.63 -2.37 -6.63
CA GLY A 219 18.85 -1.38 -5.87
C GLY A 219 17.35 -1.47 -6.18
N ARG A 220 16.52 -0.73 -5.41
CA ARG A 220 15.06 -0.74 -5.53
C ARG A 220 14.56 -0.55 -6.97
N ASP A 221 15.11 0.42 -7.69
CA ASP A 221 14.75 0.69 -9.10
C ASP A 221 15.03 -0.51 -10.03
N ALA A 222 16.16 -1.19 -9.85
CA ALA A 222 16.49 -2.39 -10.63
C ALA A 222 15.52 -3.55 -10.33
N VAL A 223 15.12 -3.71 -9.06
CA VAL A 223 14.11 -4.71 -8.66
C VAL A 223 12.76 -4.38 -9.28
N GLN A 224 12.31 -3.13 -9.20
CA GLN A 224 11.06 -2.66 -9.82
C GLN A 224 11.05 -2.92 -11.33
N LYS A 225 12.13 -2.61 -12.04
CA LYS A 225 12.28 -2.86 -13.49
C LYS A 225 12.25 -4.35 -13.82
N ALA A 226 12.92 -5.19 -13.02
CA ALA A 226 12.88 -6.63 -13.19
C ALA A 226 11.46 -7.19 -13.02
N LEU A 227 10.74 -6.76 -11.98
CA LEU A 227 9.35 -7.17 -11.74
C LEU A 227 8.43 -6.69 -12.87
N TYR A 228 8.53 -5.43 -13.30
CA TYR A 228 7.75 -4.89 -14.41
C TYR A 228 7.94 -5.68 -15.71
N GLY A 229 9.19 -6.02 -16.04
CA GLY A 229 9.52 -6.81 -17.23
C GLY A 229 8.96 -8.24 -17.21
N LEU A 230 8.72 -8.79 -16.01
CA LEU A 230 8.14 -10.12 -15.81
C LEU A 230 6.61 -10.10 -15.65
N CYS A 231 6.02 -8.95 -15.32
CA CYS A 231 4.58 -8.80 -15.11
C CYS A 231 3.86 -8.46 -16.42
N TYR A 232 3.63 -9.47 -17.26
CA TYR A 232 2.85 -9.36 -18.49
C TYR A 232 2.03 -10.61 -18.76
N GLN A 233 0.97 -10.45 -19.57
CA GLN A 233 0.18 -11.54 -20.12
C GLN A 233 0.43 -11.68 -21.61
N ARG A 234 0.35 -12.93 -22.09
CA ARG A 234 0.26 -13.17 -23.53
C ARG A 234 -1.15 -12.80 -24.02
N PRO A 235 -1.30 -12.11 -25.16
CA PRO A 235 -2.61 -11.71 -25.68
C PRO A 235 -3.61 -12.85 -25.81
N GLU A 236 -3.16 -14.04 -26.24
CA GLU A 236 -4.00 -15.23 -26.38
C GLU A 236 -4.55 -15.73 -25.05
N GLU A 237 -3.76 -15.69 -23.98
CA GLU A 237 -4.20 -16.11 -22.65
C GLU A 237 -5.18 -15.10 -22.06
N LEU A 238 -4.91 -13.80 -22.23
CA LEU A 238 -5.84 -12.75 -21.80
C LEU A 238 -7.17 -12.86 -22.55
N LYS A 239 -7.16 -13.15 -23.86
CA LYS A 239 -8.39 -13.38 -24.65
C LYS A 239 -9.14 -14.63 -24.19
N ARG A 240 -8.42 -15.70 -23.86
CA ARG A 240 -8.99 -16.99 -23.42
C ARG A 240 -9.63 -16.91 -22.04
N LEU A 241 -8.97 -16.24 -21.08
CA LEU A 241 -9.37 -16.23 -19.66
C LEU A 241 -10.11 -14.97 -19.24
N ALA A 242 -9.85 -13.84 -19.90
CA ALA A 242 -10.40 -12.53 -19.56
C ALA A 242 -10.85 -11.77 -20.82
N GLY A 243 -11.51 -12.47 -21.75
CA GLY A 243 -11.87 -11.93 -23.08
C GLY A 243 -12.69 -10.63 -23.06
N GLY A 244 -13.42 -10.35 -21.98
CA GLY A 244 -14.11 -9.07 -21.77
C GLY A 244 -13.18 -7.87 -21.56
N PHE A 245 -11.95 -8.10 -21.12
CA PHE A 245 -10.94 -7.07 -20.85
C PHE A 245 -9.75 -7.10 -21.81
N ALA A 246 -9.68 -8.09 -22.69
CA ALA A 246 -8.65 -8.20 -23.70
C ALA A 246 -8.64 -6.98 -24.65
N PRO A 247 -7.46 -6.43 -25.01
CA PRO A 247 -7.39 -5.35 -25.99
C PRO A 247 -7.98 -5.77 -27.34
N LYS A 248 -8.65 -4.82 -28.01
CA LYS A 248 -9.22 -5.01 -29.35
C LYS A 248 -8.12 -4.82 -30.41
N GLY A 249 -7.99 -5.76 -31.35
CA GLY A 249 -7.06 -5.67 -32.49
C GLY A 249 -6.15 -6.89 -32.63
N GLU A 250 -5.29 -6.86 -33.67
CA GLU A 250 -4.25 -7.86 -33.90
C GLU A 250 -3.01 -7.62 -33.02
N ASP A 251 -2.21 -8.68 -32.90
CA ASP A 251 -1.16 -8.92 -31.91
C ASP A 251 -0.15 -7.75 -31.77
N ARG A 252 0.07 -7.30 -30.52
CA ARG A 252 0.95 -6.16 -30.18
C ARG A 252 2.10 -6.53 -29.22
N GLY A 253 2.38 -7.83 -29.04
CA GLY A 253 3.39 -8.29 -28.09
C GLY A 253 2.87 -8.39 -26.66
N PRO A 254 3.76 -8.48 -25.65
CA PRO A 254 3.37 -8.73 -24.26
C PRO A 254 2.48 -7.60 -23.70
N VAL A 255 1.39 -7.97 -23.04
CA VAL A 255 0.46 -7.04 -22.40
C VAL A 255 0.87 -6.87 -20.94
N HIS A 256 1.57 -5.77 -20.63
CA HIS A 256 2.01 -5.51 -19.26
C HIS A 256 0.84 -5.26 -18.31
N SER A 257 0.97 -5.77 -17.08
CA SER A 257 -0.03 -5.60 -16.00
C SER A 257 0.01 -4.19 -15.39
N PHE A 258 1.16 -3.51 -15.50
CA PHE A 258 1.44 -2.18 -14.98
C PHE A 258 1.79 -1.22 -16.12
N ARG A 259 1.69 0.10 -15.91
CA ARG A 259 2.10 1.09 -16.93
C ARG A 259 3.58 1.39 -16.85
N SER A 260 4.12 1.45 -15.63
CA SER A 260 5.53 1.68 -15.35
C SER A 260 6.01 0.80 -14.20
N HIS A 261 7.32 0.60 -14.10
CA HIS A 261 7.93 -0.01 -12.93
C HIS A 261 7.74 0.83 -11.66
N GLU A 262 7.51 2.13 -11.80
CA GLU A 262 7.18 3.05 -10.69
C GLU A 262 5.82 2.76 -10.04
N ASP A 263 4.93 2.03 -10.71
CA ASP A 263 3.64 1.61 -10.15
C ASP A 263 3.81 0.47 -9.12
N ILE A 264 5.01 -0.11 -8.97
CA ILE A 264 5.30 -1.22 -8.05
C ILE A 264 6.09 -0.67 -6.86
N LEU A 265 5.45 -0.50 -5.71
CA LEU A 265 6.14 -0.15 -4.47
C LEU A 265 6.91 -1.36 -3.93
N VAL A 266 8.21 -1.21 -3.73
CA VAL A 266 9.07 -2.27 -3.13
C VAL A 266 9.66 -1.72 -1.84
N LEU A 267 9.37 -2.41 -0.72
CA LEU A 267 9.86 -2.05 0.61
C LEU A 267 10.25 -3.28 1.41
N VAL A 268 10.95 -3.07 2.52
CA VAL A 268 11.32 -4.14 3.46
C VAL A 268 10.48 -4.03 4.72
N ALA A 269 9.88 -5.14 5.15
CA ALA A 269 9.22 -5.29 6.43
C ALA A 269 9.06 -6.78 6.77
N GLY A 270 8.63 -7.08 7.98
CA GLY A 270 8.51 -8.45 8.48
C GLY A 270 9.78 -8.94 9.18
N GLY A 271 9.86 -10.25 9.38
CA GLY A 271 11.04 -10.91 9.94
C GLY A 271 11.75 -11.76 8.90
N THR A 272 12.99 -12.16 9.17
CA THR A 272 13.79 -13.04 8.31
C THR A 272 13.10 -14.38 8.04
N GLY A 273 13.27 -14.93 6.83
CA GLY A 273 12.85 -16.28 6.49
C GLY A 273 12.48 -16.45 5.02
N LEU A 274 11.60 -17.42 4.75
CA LEU A 274 11.28 -17.83 3.38
C LEU A 274 10.15 -17.05 2.70
N TYR A 275 9.45 -16.16 3.41
CA TYR A 275 8.19 -15.57 2.96
C TYR A 275 8.29 -14.05 2.80
N SER A 276 7.97 -13.57 1.60
CA SER A 276 7.65 -12.17 1.31
C SER A 276 6.16 -12.05 0.95
N MET A 277 5.67 -10.83 0.73
CA MET A 277 4.26 -10.62 0.39
C MET A 277 4.11 -9.70 -0.81
N VAL A 278 3.08 -9.97 -1.62
CA VAL A 278 2.67 -9.12 -2.73
C VAL A 278 1.19 -8.79 -2.61
N MET A 279 0.84 -7.55 -2.96
CA MET A 279 -0.53 -7.03 -2.87
C MET A 279 -0.81 -6.16 -4.09
N PRO A 280 -1.55 -6.68 -5.10
CA PRO A 280 -2.04 -5.85 -6.20
C PRO A 280 -3.07 -4.83 -5.71
N THR A 281 -3.47 -3.92 -6.60
CA THR A 281 -4.46 -2.88 -6.29
C THR A 281 -5.67 -2.98 -7.22
N TRP A 282 -6.61 -2.07 -7.05
CA TRP A 282 -7.75 -1.94 -7.95
C TRP A 282 -7.52 -0.82 -8.98
N CYS A 283 -8.00 -1.04 -10.20
CA CYS A 283 -8.14 -0.02 -11.24
C CYS A 283 -9.35 -0.39 -12.11
N ALA A 284 -10.02 0.58 -12.73
CA ALA A 284 -11.06 0.32 -13.73
C ALA A 284 -11.29 1.54 -14.62
N GLY A 285 -11.37 1.34 -15.94
CA GLY A 285 -11.59 2.44 -16.88
C GLY A 285 -10.53 3.54 -16.73
N PRO A 286 -10.92 4.81 -16.47
CA PRO A 286 -9.97 5.90 -16.24
C PRO A 286 -9.37 5.91 -14.81
N HIS A 287 -9.90 5.11 -13.89
CA HIS A 287 -9.52 5.10 -12.48
C HIS A 287 -8.32 4.19 -12.24
N VAL A 288 -7.22 4.78 -11.77
CA VAL A 288 -5.93 4.10 -11.60
C VAL A 288 -5.57 3.84 -10.14
N ASN A 289 -6.26 4.49 -9.20
CA ASN A 289 -6.06 4.36 -7.75
C ASN A 289 -4.57 4.43 -7.33
N ARG A 290 -3.92 5.56 -7.64
CA ARG A 290 -2.49 5.72 -7.39
C ARG A 290 -2.26 5.84 -5.87
N PHE A 291 -1.17 5.26 -5.39
CA PHE A 291 -0.72 5.53 -4.03
C PHE A 291 -0.39 7.01 -3.85
N VAL A 292 -0.61 7.51 -2.63
CA VAL A 292 -0.34 8.90 -2.27
C VAL A 292 0.55 8.95 -1.05
N THR A 293 1.62 9.74 -1.12
CA THR A 293 2.55 9.95 -0.02
C THR A 293 2.39 11.37 0.52
N LYS A 294 2.23 11.50 1.84
CA LYS A 294 2.15 12.78 2.56
C LYS A 294 3.22 12.81 3.65
N LYS A 295 3.79 13.99 3.86
CA LYS A 295 4.68 14.25 5.00
C LYS A 295 3.89 14.12 6.30
N VAL A 296 4.53 13.59 7.34
CA VAL A 296 4.00 13.57 8.71
C VAL A 296 4.64 14.71 9.47
N GLU A 297 3.82 15.65 9.92
CA GLU A 297 4.25 16.74 10.79
C GLU A 297 4.22 16.25 12.24
N LEU A 298 5.35 16.19 12.95
CA LEU A 298 5.42 15.70 14.33
C LEU A 298 5.15 16.79 15.37
N ASP A 299 5.36 18.06 15.02
CA ASP A 299 5.27 19.21 15.95
C ASP A 299 3.85 19.81 16.06
N ILE A 300 2.80 19.06 15.70
CA ILE A 300 1.41 19.54 15.69
C ILE A 300 0.90 19.91 17.11
N TYR A 301 1.61 19.51 18.16
CA TYR A 301 1.20 19.72 19.55
C TYR A 301 1.38 21.15 20.07
N CYS A 302 2.17 22.00 19.40
CA CYS A 302 2.45 23.36 19.90
C CYS A 302 1.35 24.39 19.62
N GLU A 303 0.35 24.11 18.77
CA GLU A 303 -0.63 25.12 18.31
C GLU A 303 -2.10 24.70 18.44
N VAL A 304 -2.46 23.81 19.37
CA VAL A 304 -3.88 23.71 19.76
C VAL A 304 -4.18 24.86 20.72
N LEU A 305 -4.39 26.06 20.16
CA LEU A 305 -5.06 27.15 20.84
C LEU A 305 -6.49 26.69 21.14
N ILE A 306 -6.67 26.13 22.33
CA ILE A 306 -7.99 25.91 22.92
C ILE A 306 -8.55 27.32 23.15
N GLY A 307 -9.34 27.80 22.20
CA GLY A 307 -10.07 29.06 22.35
C GLY A 307 -10.92 28.99 23.61
N THR A 308 -10.58 29.85 24.58
CA THR A 308 -11.40 30.19 25.74
C THR A 308 -12.68 30.90 25.31
#